data_AF-A0A920G1G7-F1
#
_entry.id   AF-A0A920G1G7-F1
#
_cell.length_a   1.000
_cell.length_b   1.000
_cell.length_c   1.000
_cell.angle_alpha   90.00
_cell.angle_beta   90.00
_cell.angle_gamma   90.00
#
_symmetry.space_group_name_H-M   'P 1'
#
loop_
_entity.id
_entity.type
_entity.pdbx_description
1 polymer ?
#
loop_
_entity_poly.entity_id
_entity_poly.type
_entity_poly.pdbx_seq_one_letter_code
_entity_poly.pdbx_strand_id
1 'polypeptide(L)'
;MHPTPEPLTGSGRATSLMPAERDEGKMLCCVSEATADGALHFDYSSQETGPSEVQAFVDSVEWIASDAVKLTVELAEGHWLDFRAGQYVEVTIPGSSEVEAIQCARPRPNCRSSPS
;
A
#
# COMPACT_ATOMS: atom_id res chain seq x y z
N MET A 1 40.24 1.84 -19.09
CA MET A 1 39.25 2.91 -18.85
C MET A 1 37.88 2.29 -19.02
N HIS A 2 37.23 1.93 -17.90
CA HIS A 2 35.83 1.51 -17.92
C HIS A 2 34.97 2.77 -17.92
N PRO A 3 33.92 2.88 -18.76
CA PRO A 3 32.99 3.99 -18.66
C PRO A 3 32.15 3.84 -17.38
N THR A 4 32.03 4.92 -16.62
CA THR A 4 31.12 5.03 -15.48
C THR A 4 29.68 4.97 -16.00
N PRO A 5 28.80 4.11 -15.47
CA PRO A 5 27.39 4.13 -15.87
C PRO A 5 26.76 5.45 -15.41
N GLU A 6 26.19 6.19 -16.35
CA GLU A 6 25.34 7.35 -16.05
C GLU A 6 24.13 6.88 -15.23
N PRO A 7 23.71 7.61 -14.18
CA PRO A 7 22.49 7.26 -13.48
C PRO A 7 21.30 7.51 -14.41
N LEU A 8 20.69 6.42 -14.88
CA LEU A 8 19.39 6.42 -15.56
C LEU A 8 18.29 6.73 -14.52
N THR A 9 18.30 7.94 -13.98
CA THR A 9 17.16 8.43 -13.20
C THR A 9 16.15 8.96 -14.19
N GLY A 10 14.95 8.38 -14.22
CA GLY A 10 13.81 8.93 -14.93
C GLY A 10 13.52 10.35 -14.42
N SER A 11 14.16 11.33 -15.03
CA SER A 11 14.01 12.75 -14.73
C SER A 11 12.59 13.17 -15.11
N GLY A 12 11.72 13.38 -14.12
CA GLY A 12 10.43 14.03 -14.33
C GLY A 12 9.28 13.57 -13.46
N ARG A 13 9.39 12.44 -12.73
CA ARG A 13 8.35 12.07 -11.76
C ARG A 13 8.63 12.73 -10.42
N ALA A 14 7.74 13.63 -10.00
CA ALA A 14 7.70 14.10 -8.63
C ALA A 14 7.47 12.88 -7.72
N THR A 15 8.39 12.64 -6.80
CA THR A 15 8.26 11.62 -5.78
C THR A 15 8.41 12.27 -4.42
N SER A 16 7.94 11.60 -3.37
CA SER A 16 8.17 12.05 -1.99
C SER A 16 9.64 11.91 -1.54
N LEU A 17 10.53 11.37 -2.39
CA LEU A 17 11.94 11.16 -2.09
C LEU A 17 12.76 12.40 -2.40
N MET A 18 13.32 13.02 -1.36
CA MET A 18 14.12 14.23 -1.45
C MET A 18 15.47 13.96 -2.12
N PRO A 19 16.11 14.98 -2.75
CA PRO A 19 17.44 14.81 -3.35
C PRO A 19 18.49 14.30 -2.37
N ALA A 20 18.54 14.84 -1.14
CA ALA A 20 19.50 14.41 -0.12
C ALA A 20 19.34 12.93 0.27
N GLU A 21 18.12 12.40 0.28
CA GLU A 21 17.85 10.98 0.55
C GLU A 21 18.39 10.09 -0.57
N ARG A 22 18.35 10.57 -1.82
CA ARG A 22 18.93 9.87 -2.98
C ARG A 22 20.45 9.85 -2.90
N ASP A 23 21.06 10.97 -2.49
CA ASP A 23 22.51 11.07 -2.31
C ASP A 23 23.00 10.14 -1.18
N GLU A 24 22.14 9.86 -0.19
CA GLU A 24 22.36 8.84 0.85
C GLU A 24 22.11 7.40 0.36
N GLY A 25 21.68 7.20 -0.89
CA GLY A 25 21.39 5.89 -1.47
C GLY A 25 20.01 5.32 -1.13
N LYS A 26 19.09 6.12 -0.57
CA LYS A 26 17.70 5.68 -0.35
C LYS A 26 16.93 5.63 -1.67
N MET A 27 15.92 4.79 -1.72
CA MET A 27 15.07 4.60 -2.90
C MET A 27 13.63 4.27 -2.54
N LEU A 28 12.71 4.60 -3.44
CA LEU A 28 11.30 4.22 -3.33
C LEU A 28 11.04 2.98 -4.18
N CYS A 29 10.93 1.81 -3.55
CA CYS A 29 10.76 0.54 -4.25
C CYS A 29 9.50 0.51 -5.13
N CYS A 30 8.44 1.22 -4.76
CA CYS A 30 7.17 1.27 -5.52
C CYS A 30 7.27 1.97 -6.88
N VAL A 31 8.36 2.69 -7.16
CA VAL A 31 8.57 3.42 -8.43
C VAL A 31 9.96 3.18 -9.03
N SER A 32 10.69 2.19 -8.52
CA SER A 32 12.05 1.86 -8.96
C SER A 32 12.08 0.50 -9.65
N GLU A 33 12.96 0.35 -10.63
CA GLU A 33 13.19 -0.89 -11.36
C GLU A 33 14.64 -1.34 -11.16
N ALA A 34 14.85 -2.65 -10.94
CA ALA A 34 16.19 -3.22 -10.80
C ALA A 34 16.81 -3.45 -12.18
N THR A 35 17.89 -2.73 -12.50
CA THR A 35 18.59 -2.85 -13.79
C THR A 35 19.85 -3.71 -13.75
N ALA A 36 20.25 -4.16 -12.55
CA ALA A 36 21.41 -5.01 -12.31
C ALA A 36 21.23 -5.75 -10.97
N ASP A 37 22.03 -6.79 -10.75
CA ASP A 37 22.06 -7.50 -9.46
C ASP A 37 22.47 -6.57 -8.33
N GLY A 38 21.81 -6.70 -7.18
CA GLY A 38 22.05 -5.84 -6.03
C GLY A 38 21.37 -6.34 -4.77
N ALA A 39 21.57 -5.60 -3.68
CA ALA A 39 20.93 -5.86 -2.39
C ALA A 39 20.23 -4.59 -1.91
N LEU A 40 19.02 -4.75 -1.39
CA LEU A 40 18.24 -3.70 -0.75
C LEU A 40 18.23 -3.93 0.76
N HIS A 41 18.38 -2.85 1.51
CA HIS A 41 18.17 -2.87 2.95
C HIS A 41 16.77 -2.38 3.26
N PHE A 42 16.04 -3.14 4.07
CA PHE A 42 14.73 -2.77 4.57
C PHE A 42 14.80 -2.63 6.08
N ASP A 43 14.30 -1.52 6.60
CA ASP A 43 14.27 -1.24 8.04
C ASP A 43 13.15 -1.99 8.78
N TYR A 44 12.56 -3.01 8.15
CA TYR A 44 11.50 -3.85 8.70
C TYR A 44 11.88 -5.33 8.69
N SER A 45 11.23 -6.09 9.57
CA SER A 45 11.45 -7.53 9.73
C SER A 45 11.04 -8.30 8.48
N SER A 46 11.80 -9.34 8.13
CA SER A 46 11.42 -10.31 7.09
C SER A 46 10.19 -11.15 7.43
N GLN A 47 9.69 -11.06 8.66
CA GLN A 47 8.44 -11.71 9.09
C GLN A 47 7.19 -10.88 8.77
N GLU A 48 7.33 -9.65 8.27
CA GLU A 48 6.18 -8.84 7.85
C GLU A 48 5.55 -9.46 6.58
N THR A 49 4.26 -9.78 6.65
CA THR A 49 3.50 -10.29 5.52
C THR A 49 3.16 -9.15 4.55
N GLY A 50 3.36 -9.38 3.26
CA GLY A 50 2.97 -8.44 2.21
C GLY A 50 1.45 -8.28 2.07
N PRO A 51 1.00 -7.32 1.24
CA PRO A 51 -0.42 -7.12 1.00
C PRO A 51 -1.07 -8.36 0.36
N SER A 52 -2.32 -8.62 0.72
CA SER A 52 -3.15 -9.69 0.14
C SER A 52 -4.39 -9.10 -0.51
N GLU A 53 -4.71 -9.57 -1.72
CA GLU A 53 -5.96 -9.20 -2.39
C GLU A 53 -7.16 -9.88 -1.71
N VAL A 54 -8.20 -9.10 -1.44
CA VAL A 54 -9.44 -9.59 -0.83
C VAL A 54 -10.66 -9.10 -1.59
N GLN A 55 -11.70 -9.93 -1.64
CA GLN A 55 -13.00 -9.53 -2.15
C GLN A 55 -13.89 -9.07 -1.00
N ALA A 56 -14.64 -8.00 -1.22
CA ALA A 56 -15.54 -7.43 -0.24
C ALA A 56 -16.77 -6.83 -0.90
N PHE A 57 -17.85 -6.72 -0.14
CA PHE A 57 -19.09 -6.07 -0.51
C PHE A 57 -19.28 -4.82 0.34
N VAL A 58 -19.89 -3.78 -0.24
CA VAL A 58 -20.26 -2.59 0.52
C VAL A 58 -21.42 -2.94 1.46
N ASP A 59 -21.18 -2.88 2.76
CA ASP A 59 -22.21 -3.07 3.80
C ASP A 59 -22.98 -1.77 4.04
N SER A 60 -22.25 -0.65 4.22
CA SER A 60 -22.87 0.63 4.53
C SER A 60 -21.99 1.83 4.15
N VAL A 61 -22.66 2.94 3.84
CA VAL A 61 -22.04 4.24 3.55
C VAL A 61 -22.72 5.28 4.43
N GLU A 62 -21.96 5.91 5.32
CA GLU A 62 -22.48 6.87 6.31
C GLU A 62 -21.74 8.21 6.18
N TRP A 63 -22.46 9.31 5.97
CA TRP A 63 -21.89 10.65 6.07
C TRP A 63 -21.69 11.01 7.53
N ILE A 64 -20.44 11.22 7.93
CA ILE A 64 -20.06 11.59 9.31
C ILE A 64 -19.74 13.09 9.45
N ALA A 65 -19.55 13.77 8.33
CA ALA A 65 -19.46 15.23 8.21
C ALA A 65 -19.93 15.65 6.81
N SER A 66 -19.90 16.95 6.49
CA SER A 66 -20.27 17.48 5.16
C SER A 66 -19.36 17.01 4.03
N ASP A 67 -18.15 16.58 4.36
CA ASP A 67 -17.06 16.22 3.45
C ASP A 67 -16.38 14.90 3.83
N ALA A 68 -16.95 14.16 4.78
CA ALA A 68 -16.38 12.90 5.28
C ALA A 68 -17.41 11.78 5.31
N VAL A 69 -17.00 10.62 4.80
CA VAL A 69 -17.81 9.41 4.73
C VAL A 69 -17.09 8.28 5.44
N LYS A 70 -17.86 7.47 6.17
CA LYS A 70 -17.45 6.18 6.69
C LYS A 70 -18.01 5.08 5.79
N LEU A 71 -17.11 4.33 5.17
CA LEU A 71 -17.43 3.14 4.39
C LEU A 71 -17.24 1.90 5.29
N THR A 72 -18.28 1.09 5.44
CA THR A 72 -18.12 -0.27 5.97
C THR A 72 -18.20 -1.26 4.82
N VAL A 73 -17.24 -2.18 4.78
CA VAL A 73 -17.25 -3.33 3.88
C VAL A 73 -17.33 -4.64 4.66
N GLU A 74 -17.93 -5.64 4.05
CA GLU A 74 -17.95 -7.02 4.52
C GLU A 74 -17.08 -7.87 3.59
N LEU A 75 -16.16 -8.66 4.13
CA LEU A 75 -15.30 -9.54 3.33
C LEU A 75 -16.12 -10.72 2.81
N ALA A 76 -15.87 -11.11 1.56
CA ALA A 76 -16.48 -12.30 0.96
C ALA A 76 -16.06 -13.57 1.71
N GLU A 77 -16.84 -14.64 1.57
CA GLU A 77 -16.54 -15.91 2.22
C GLU A 77 -15.12 -16.41 1.89
N GLY A 78 -14.40 -16.85 2.91
CA GLY A 78 -13.00 -17.31 2.78
C GLY A 78 -11.96 -16.19 2.70
N HIS A 79 -12.38 -14.92 2.59
CA HIS A 79 -11.47 -13.79 2.66
C HIS A 79 -11.33 -13.27 4.09
N TRP A 80 -10.11 -12.90 4.45
CA TRP A 80 -9.77 -12.34 5.74
C TRP A 80 -8.72 -11.23 5.56
N LEU A 81 -8.77 -10.23 6.43
CA LEU A 81 -7.83 -9.12 6.43
C LEU A 81 -7.38 -8.82 7.87
N ASP A 82 -6.13 -9.12 8.16
CA ASP A 82 -5.45 -8.64 9.35
C ASP A 82 -4.73 -7.33 9.04
N PHE A 83 -4.95 -6.32 9.87
CA PHE A 83 -4.23 -5.06 9.77
C PHE A 83 -3.97 -4.47 11.15
N ARG A 84 -2.87 -3.72 11.24
CA ARG A 84 -2.49 -2.89 12.38
C ARG A 84 -3.08 -1.50 12.22
N ALA A 85 -3.44 -0.87 13.33
CA ALA A 85 -3.90 0.52 13.30
C ALA A 85 -2.84 1.41 12.61
N GLY A 86 -3.28 2.25 11.67
CA GLY A 86 -2.39 3.05 10.83
C GLY A 86 -2.08 2.43 9.46
N GLN A 87 -2.52 1.21 9.17
CA GLN A 87 -2.49 0.64 7.81
C GLN A 87 -3.73 1.03 6.97
N TYR A 88 -3.55 1.04 5.66
CA TYR A 88 -4.56 1.36 4.67
C TYR A 88 -4.83 0.14 3.77
N VAL A 89 -5.94 0.19 3.04
CA VAL A 89 -6.24 -0.71 1.92
C VAL A 89 -6.29 0.08 0.62
N GLU A 90 -5.93 -0.59 -0.46
CA GLU A 90 -6.18 -0.11 -1.81
C GLU A 90 -7.55 -0.60 -2.27
N VAL A 91 -8.43 0.33 -2.65
CA VAL A 91 -9.80 0.03 -3.05
C VAL A 91 -9.95 0.36 -4.53
N THR A 92 -10.27 -0.65 -5.33
CA THR A 92 -10.67 -0.47 -6.73
C THR A 92 -12.03 0.20 -6.80
N ILE A 93 -12.12 1.30 -7.56
CA ILE A 93 -13.37 2.04 -7.72
C ILE A 93 -14.29 1.29 -8.70
N PRO A 94 -15.51 0.88 -8.29
CA PRO A 94 -16.41 0.14 -9.17
C PRO A 94 -16.70 0.89 -10.49
N GLY A 95 -16.51 0.21 -11.62
CA GLY A 95 -16.70 0.80 -12.95
C GLY A 95 -15.53 1.66 -13.46
N SER A 96 -14.43 1.73 -12.71
CA SER A 96 -13.19 2.43 -13.09
C SER A 96 -11.98 1.48 -13.00
N SER A 97 -10.85 1.88 -13.57
CA SER A 97 -9.54 1.25 -13.36
C SER A 97 -8.73 1.94 -12.25
N GLU A 98 -9.31 2.94 -11.58
CA GLU A 98 -8.69 3.67 -10.49
C GLU A 98 -8.67 2.86 -9.20
N VAL A 99 -7.62 3.08 -8.42
CA VAL A 99 -7.40 2.47 -7.12
C VAL A 99 -7.06 3.59 -6.15
N GLU A 100 -7.75 3.62 -5.01
CA GLU A 100 -7.57 4.66 -4.00
C GLU A 100 -7.13 4.06 -2.67
N ALA A 101 -6.13 4.68 -2.05
CA ALA A 101 -5.64 4.27 -0.73
C ALA A 101 -6.53 4.85 0.37
N ILE A 102 -7.16 3.99 1.18
CA ILE A 102 -8.08 4.39 2.25
C ILE A 102 -7.61 3.83 3.59
N GLN A 103 -7.44 4.71 4.58
CA GLN A 103 -7.01 4.34 5.93
C GLN A 103 -8.04 3.45 6.64
N CYS A 104 -7.59 2.34 7.24
CA CYS A 104 -8.47 1.47 8.01
C CYS A 104 -8.77 2.04 9.41
N ALA A 105 -10.06 2.26 9.71
CA ALA A 105 -10.52 2.94 10.94
C ALA A 105 -10.70 2.04 12.18
N ARG A 106 -10.16 0.80 12.16
CA ARG A 106 -10.34 -0.36 13.08
C ARG A 106 -11.36 -1.40 12.58
N PRO A 107 -11.09 -2.70 12.79
CA PRO A 107 -12.07 -3.74 12.47
C PRO A 107 -13.27 -3.63 13.42
N ARG A 108 -14.47 -4.03 12.95
CA ARG A 108 -15.62 -4.13 13.84
C ARG A 108 -15.27 -5.10 14.99
N PRO A 109 -15.58 -4.77 16.26
CA PRO A 109 -15.17 -5.57 17.42
C PRO A 109 -15.73 -7.00 17.47
N ASN A 110 -16.59 -7.40 16.52
CA ASN A 110 -17.20 -8.73 16.44
C ASN A 110 -16.94 -9.51 15.13
N CYS A 111 -16.03 -9.07 14.26
CA CYS A 111 -15.52 -9.95 13.20
C CYS A 111 -14.45 -10.86 13.80
N ARG A 112 -14.86 -11.90 14.54
CA ARG A 112 -13.98 -12.99 14.93
C ARG A 112 -14.65 -14.29 14.50
N SER A 113 -14.27 -14.79 13.34
CA SER A 113 -14.46 -16.20 13.00
C SER A 113 -13.21 -16.68 12.28
N SER A 114 -12.16 -16.90 13.07
CA SER A 114 -11.07 -17.79 12.67
C SER A 114 -11.66 -19.20 12.48
N PRO A 115 -11.43 -19.91 11.37
CA PRO A 115 -11.57 -21.35 11.36
C PRO A 115 -10.36 -21.96 12.08
N SER A 116 -10.64 -22.88 12.99
CA SER A 116 -9.70 -23.84 13.58
C SER A 116 -9.19 -24.85 12.55
#